data_AF-A0ABC8BH39-F1
#
_entry.id   AF-A0ABC8BH39-F1
#
_cell.length_a   1.000
_cell.length_b   1.000
_cell.length_c   1.000
_cell.angle_alpha   90.00
_cell.angle_beta   90.00
_cell.angle_gamma   90.00
#
_symmetry.space_group_name_H-M   'P 1'
#
loop_
_entity.id
_entity.type
_entity.pdbx_description
1 polymer ?
#
loop_
_entity_poly.entity_id
_entity_poly.type
_entity_poly.pdbx_seq_one_letter_code
_entity_poly.pdbx_strand_id
1 'polypeptide(L)' 'MSRLKDETLSIRTSAEIKQLLRMAAERERRSVASMIEILVLDYAKEHEVRLERPVDDRRKEVD' A
#
# COMPACT_ATOMS: atom_id res chain seq x y z
N MET A 1 -4.09 16.49 -6.56
CA MET A 1 -2.69 16.05 -6.73
C MET A 1 -2.61 14.62 -6.23
N SER A 2 -2.12 13.69 -7.04
CA SER A 2 -1.91 12.29 -6.60
C SER A 2 -1.05 12.31 -5.34
N ARG A 3 -1.50 11.65 -4.25
CA ARG A 3 -0.64 11.45 -3.07
C ARG A 3 0.67 10.83 -3.56
N LEU A 4 1.77 11.54 -3.32
CA LEU A 4 3.10 11.03 -3.63
C LEU A 4 3.35 9.82 -2.73
N LYS A 5 4.07 8.82 -3.24
CA LYS A 5 4.54 7.69 -2.44
C LYS A 5 5.71 8.20 -1.59
N ASP A 6 5.40 8.74 -0.42
CA ASP A 6 6.35 9.39 0.50
C ASP A 6 6.84 8.47 1.63
N GLU A 7 6.14 7.37 1.88
CA GLU A 7 6.48 6.40 2.93
C GLU A 7 7.29 5.20 2.40
N THR A 8 8.26 4.73 3.20
CA THR A 8 9.09 3.55 2.89
C THR A 8 8.63 2.32 3.68
N LEU A 9 8.33 1.23 2.97
CA LEU A 9 8.00 -0.07 3.57
C LEU A 9 9.17 -1.05 3.46
N SER A 10 9.80 -1.39 4.60
CA SER A 10 10.89 -2.40 4.67
C SER A 10 10.35 -3.74 5.17
N ILE A 11 10.52 -4.80 4.37
CA ILE A 11 9.96 -6.13 4.65
C ILE A 11 11.07 -7.18 4.64
N ARG A 12 11.15 -8.00 5.70
CA ARG A 12 11.91 -9.25 5.71
C ARG A 12 10.98 -10.42 5.41
N THR A 13 11.35 -11.24 4.44
CA THR A 13 10.56 -12.38 3.98
C THR A 13 11.46 -13.46 3.38
N SER A 14 10.90 -14.61 2.99
CA SER A 14 11.65 -15.68 2.34
C SER A 14 12.12 -15.28 0.93
N ALA A 15 13.14 -15.98 0.43
CA ALA A 15 13.63 -15.78 -0.93
C ALA A 15 12.55 -16.08 -1.99
N GLU A 16 11.72 -17.10 -1.73
CA GLU A 16 10.61 -17.50 -2.60
C GLU A 16 9.58 -16.38 -2.76
N ILE A 17 9.12 -15.77 -1.66
CA ILE A 17 8.18 -14.64 -1.72
C ILE A 17 8.76 -13.47 -2.51
N LYS A 18 10.04 -13.17 -2.32
CA LYS A 18 10.73 -12.12 -3.10
C LYS A 18 10.75 -12.43 -4.60
N GLN A 19 10.91 -13.69 -4.99
CA GLN A 19 10.91 -14.11 -6.40
C GLN A 19 9.50 -14.03 -7.00
N LEU A 20 8.51 -14.60 -6.32
CA LEU A 20 7.11 -14.59 -6.77
C LEU A 20 6.61 -13.16 -6.97
N LEU A 21 6.90 -12.27 -6.03
CA LEU A 21 6.53 -10.86 -6.13
C LEU A 21 7.15 -10.16 -7.35
N ARG A 22 8.42 -10.45 -7.66
CA ARG A 22 9.08 -9.90 -8.86
C ARG A 22 8.46 -10.41 -10.14
N MET A 23 8.22 -11.73 -10.22
CA MET A 23 7.59 -12.35 -11.38
C MET A 23 6.18 -11.79 -11.63
N ALA A 24 5.39 -11.58 -10.57
CA ALA A 24 4.08 -10.94 -10.67
C ALA A 24 4.18 -9.50 -11.21
N ALA A 25 5.10 -8.70 -10.63
CA ALA A 25 5.32 -7.33 -11.07
C ALA A 25 5.75 -7.23 -12.54
N GLU A 26 6.65 -8.12 -12.98
CA GLU A 26 7.11 -8.20 -14.36
C GLU A 26 5.98 -8.57 -15.33
N ARG A 27 5.16 -9.57 -14.98
CA ARG A 27 4.00 -10.00 -15.79
C ARG A 27 3.00 -8.85 -16.04
N GLU A 28 2.79 -8.01 -15.04
CA GLU A 28 1.88 -6.86 -15.15
C GLU A 28 2.55 -5.58 -15.66
N ARG A 29 3.87 -5.60 -15.93
CA ARG A 29 4.68 -4.44 -16.33
C ARG A 29 4.60 -3.29 -15.32
N ARG A 30 4.70 -3.61 -14.03
CA ARG A 30 4.66 -2.64 -12.92
C ARG A 30 5.89 -2.79 -12.04
N SER A 31 6.18 -1.76 -11.24
CA SER A 31 7.21 -1.87 -10.21
C SER A 31 6.77 -2.81 -9.08
N VAL A 32 7.73 -3.43 -8.40
CA VAL A 32 7.48 -4.26 -7.21
C VAL A 32 6.71 -3.49 -6.13
N ALA A 33 7.03 -2.21 -5.92
CA ALA A 33 6.30 -1.37 -4.97
C ALA A 33 4.82 -1.20 -5.37
N SER A 34 4.55 -0.98 -6.65
CA SER A 34 3.17 -0.89 -7.14
C SER A 34 2.42 -2.22 -7.04
N MET A 35 3.11 -3.34 -7.24
CA MET A 35 2.52 -4.67 -7.06
C MET A 35 2.13 -4.91 -5.59
N ILE A 36 3.00 -4.54 -4.64
CA ILE A 36 2.65 -4.62 -3.21
C ILE A 36 1.41 -3.81 -2.86
N GLU A 37 1.27 -2.59 -3.39
CA GLU A 37 0.06 -1.78 -3.15
C GLU A 37 -1.22 -2.47 -3.65
N ILE A 38 -1.19 -3.08 -4.83
CA ILE A 38 -2.35 -3.83 -5.36
C ILE A 38 -2.69 -4.98 -4.42
N LEU A 39 -1.70 -5.81 -4.08
CA LEU A 39 -1.91 -6.98 -3.22
C LEU A 39 -2.49 -6.59 -1.86
N VAL A 40 -2.02 -5.48 -1.27
CA VAL A 40 -2.55 -4.94 -0.01
C VAL A 40 -3.98 -4.42 -0.19
N LEU A 41 -4.26 -3.70 -1.28
CA LEU A 41 -5.60 -3.16 -1.55
C LEU A 41 -6.62 -4.26 -1.84
N ASP A 42 -6.23 -5.28 -2.59
CA ASP A 42 -7.08 -6.43 -2.91
C ASP A 42 -7.41 -7.23 -1.65
N TYR A 43 -6.40 -7.51 -0.81
CA TYR A 43 -6.60 -8.11 0.50
C TYR A 43 -7.56 -7.26 1.37
N ALA A 44 -7.33 -5.95 1.44
CA ALA A 44 -8.19 -5.07 2.24
C ALA A 44 -9.64 -5.05 1.74
N LYS A 45 -9.84 -5.09 0.42
CA LYS A 45 -11.16 -5.16 -0.20
C LYS A 45 -11.86 -6.49 0.10
N GLU A 46 -11.16 -7.60 -0.04
CA GLU A 46 -11.70 -8.95 0.20
C GLU A 46 -12.06 -9.19 1.67
N HIS A 47 -11.25 -8.63 2.59
CA HIS A 47 -11.40 -8.81 4.03
C HIS A 47 -12.07 -7.62 4.74
N GLU A 48 -12.64 -6.67 3.99
CA GLU A 48 -13.28 -5.46 4.50
C GLU A 48 -12.43 -4.63 5.48
N VAL A 49 -11.10 -4.70 5.35
CA VAL A 49 -10.17 -3.92 6.17
C VAL A 49 -10.21 -2.46 5.71
N ARG A 50 -10.57 -1.56 6.61
CA ARG A 50 -10.66 -0.11 6.33
C ARG A 50 -9.71 0.64 7.24
N LEU A 51 -9.02 1.62 6.68
CA LEU A 51 -8.32 2.61 7.50
C LEU A 51 -9.37 3.46 8.21
N GLU A 52 -9.31 3.51 9.53
CA GLU A 52 -9.97 4.57 10.27
C GLU A 52 -9.32 5.88 9.81
N ARG A 53 -10.11 6.77 9.19
CA ARG A 53 -9.59 8.11 8.89
C ARG A 53 -9.23 8.73 10.24
N PRO A 54 -8.01 9.24 10.43
CA PRO A 54 -7.76 10.13 11.54
C PRO A 54 -8.79 11.25 11.43
N VAL A 55 -9.56 11.47 12.49
CA VAL A 55 -10.48 12.60 12.58
C VAL A 55 -9.60 13.84 12.39
N ASP A 56 -9.77 14.57 11.28
CA ASP A 56 -9.02 15.80 11.03
C ASP A 56 -9.50 16.84 12.04
N ASP A 57 -8.83 16.90 13.20
CA ASP A 57 -9.16 17.80 14.33
C ASP A 57 -8.78 19.27 14.03
N ARG A 58 -8.62 19.64 12.75
CA ARG A 58 -8.35 21.01 12.30
C ARG A 58 -9.59 21.89 12.20
N ARG A 59 -10.58 21.67 13.06
CA ARG A 59 -11.73 22.58 13.26
C ARG A 59 -11.89 22.97 14.72
N LYS A 60 -10.84 23.48 15.36
CA LYS A 60 -10.98 24.31 16.57
C LYS A 60 -9.87 25.37 16.60
N GLU A 61 -10.10 26.46 15.87
CA GLU A 61 -9.77 27.83 16.32
C GLU A 61 -10.28 28.81 15.25
N VAL A 62 -11.53 29.23 15.44
CA VAL A 62 -12.00 30.57 15.09
C VAL A 62 -12.87 31.00 16.26
N ASP A 63 -12.30 31.80 17.15
CA ASP A 63 -13.00 32.79 17.97
C ASP A 63 -12.09 34.02 18.09
#